data_AF-A0A935FIU1-F1
#
_entry.id   AF-A0A935FIU1-F1
#
_cell.length_a   1.000
_cell.length_b   1.000
_cell.length_c   1.000
_cell.angle_alpha   90.00
_cell.angle_beta   90.00
_cell.angle_gamma   90.00
#
_symmetry.space_group_name_H-M   'P 1'
#
loop_
_entity.id
_entity.type
_entity.pdbx_description
1 polymer ?
#
loop_
_entity_poly.entity_id
_entity_poly.type
_entity_poly.pdbx_seq_one_letter_code
_entity_poly.pdbx_strand_id
1 'polypeptide(L)'
;MRLAAQLSADLRGVLYVLDEPTIGLHPIDTARLLKTLRQLVVRGNSVVVVEHDEETIRRADYLVELGPGGGRTGGHVVAAGRGATVLAEADSLTARSLRLSGRERAVYEARPIRPETPRLRLRDVRHHNLRGLEVTLPLGRLTVVTGVSGSGKSSLVRDVLGEGLRRVHAGGAPLSGTLEGGALLRVVREIDQSPIGRTPASTPATYVGLHDEIRRLFARLPEARARGYRPGHFSFNVRGGRCESCRGQGQVRHVLSFLPEVSVGCETCGGRRYSAETLQVRYRGLSIAEVLELTAAQAVELFSAVPKLHRGLALLCEVGLDYLPLGQPSHTLSGGEAQRISSSRSCRRRAAARRST
;
A
#
# COMPACT_ATOMS: atom_id res chain seq x y z
N MET A 1 -14.74 -17.28 3.84
CA MET A 1 -15.42 -18.11 4.85
C MET A 1 -16.37 -17.34 5.77
N ARG A 2 -16.10 -16.09 6.18
CA ARG A 2 -16.98 -15.35 7.11
C ARG A 2 -18.37 -15.01 6.55
N LEU A 3 -18.47 -14.55 5.29
CA LEU A 3 -19.77 -14.18 4.69
C LEU A 3 -20.72 -15.37 4.54
N ALA A 4 -20.19 -16.52 4.10
CA ALA A 4 -20.96 -17.75 3.93
C ALA A 4 -21.60 -18.24 5.24
N ALA A 5 -20.87 -18.13 6.36
CA ALA A 5 -21.37 -18.48 7.68
C ALA A 5 -22.48 -17.55 8.19
N GLN A 6 -22.48 -16.28 7.77
CA GLN A 6 -23.55 -15.34 8.13
C GLN A 6 -24.84 -15.60 7.36
N LEU A 7 -24.76 -16.11 6.12
CA LEU A 7 -25.94 -16.48 5.34
C LEU A 7 -26.66 -17.70 5.88
N SER A 8 -25.94 -18.58 6.58
CA SER A 8 -26.54 -19.72 7.29
C SER A 8 -27.19 -19.31 8.61
N ALA A 9 -26.82 -18.15 9.17
CA ALA A 9 -27.48 -17.62 10.35
C ALA A 9 -28.79 -16.93 9.93
N ASP A 10 -29.93 -17.37 10.47
CA ASP A 10 -31.26 -16.80 10.16
C ASP A 10 -31.50 -15.50 10.93
N LEU A 11 -30.58 -14.54 10.78
CA LEU A 11 -30.62 -13.26 11.48
C LEU A 11 -31.39 -12.22 10.67
N ARG A 12 -32.17 -11.40 11.38
CA ARG A 12 -32.90 -10.23 10.86
C ARG A 12 -32.55 -8.98 11.64
N GLY A 13 -32.68 -7.81 11.02
CA GLY A 13 -32.38 -6.52 11.67
C GLY A 13 -30.89 -6.28 11.93
N VAL A 14 -30.00 -7.03 11.28
CA VAL A 14 -28.54 -6.89 11.42
C VAL A 14 -28.01 -5.86 10.42
N LEU A 15 -27.07 -5.03 10.85
CA LEU A 15 -26.25 -4.20 9.98
C LEU A 15 -24.93 -4.92 9.67
N TYR A 16 -24.77 -5.38 8.44
CA TYR A 16 -23.52 -5.93 7.95
C TYR A 16 -22.64 -4.80 7.39
N VAL A 17 -21.44 -4.66 7.94
CA VAL A 17 -20.42 -3.72 7.45
C VAL A 17 -19.28 -4.53 6.81
N LEU A 18 -19.02 -4.28 5.53
CA LEU A 18 -18.04 -5.03 4.74
C LEU A 18 -17.00 -4.10 4.15
N ASP A 19 -15.75 -4.56 4.18
CA ASP A 19 -14.59 -3.84 3.67
C ASP A 19 -14.07 -4.56 2.43
N GLU A 20 -14.24 -3.94 1.26
CA GLU A 20 -13.82 -4.38 -0.08
C GLU A 20 -13.97 -5.90 -0.34
N PRO A 21 -15.18 -6.46 -0.25
CA PRO A 21 -15.41 -7.91 -0.39
C PRO A 21 -15.11 -8.46 -1.79
N THR A 22 -14.93 -7.61 -2.81
CA THR A 22 -14.53 -8.03 -4.16
C THR A 22 -13.03 -8.22 -4.34
N ILE A 23 -12.18 -7.86 -3.36
CA ILE A 23 -10.72 -8.05 -3.45
C ILE A 23 -10.40 -9.52 -3.81
N GLY A 24 -9.66 -9.69 -4.90
CA GLY A 24 -9.19 -11.00 -5.35
C GLY A 24 -10.26 -11.87 -6.02
N LEU A 25 -11.48 -11.35 -6.21
CA LEU A 25 -12.50 -11.99 -7.02
C LEU A 25 -12.30 -11.68 -8.51
N HIS A 26 -12.65 -12.65 -9.34
CA HIS A 26 -12.75 -12.44 -10.77
C HIS A 26 -14.10 -11.78 -11.09
N PRO A 27 -14.23 -10.94 -12.14
CA PRO A 27 -15.49 -10.27 -12.47
C PRO A 27 -16.71 -11.21 -12.54
N ILE A 28 -16.54 -12.42 -13.08
CA ILE A 28 -17.60 -13.45 -13.12
C ILE A 28 -18.12 -13.83 -11.71
N ASP A 29 -17.24 -13.85 -10.70
CA ASP A 29 -17.60 -14.20 -9.33
C ASP A 29 -18.18 -13.00 -8.56
N THR A 30 -17.90 -11.76 -8.98
CA THR A 30 -18.51 -10.53 -8.41
C THR A 30 -20.03 -10.60 -8.48
N ALA A 31 -20.61 -11.04 -9.59
CA ALA A 31 -22.06 -11.20 -9.74
C ALA A 31 -22.66 -12.17 -8.71
N ARG A 32 -21.93 -13.24 -8.34
CA ARG A 32 -22.38 -14.20 -7.31
C ARG A 32 -22.38 -13.56 -5.93
N LEU A 33 -21.32 -12.81 -5.60
CA LEU A 33 -21.25 -12.06 -4.35
C LEU A 33 -22.39 -11.04 -4.25
N LEU A 34 -22.67 -10.27 -5.30
CA LEU A 34 -23.77 -9.30 -5.30
C LEU A 34 -25.12 -9.96 -5.09
N LYS A 35 -25.37 -11.13 -5.70
CA LYS A 35 -26.60 -11.91 -5.44
C LYS A 35 -26.71 -12.29 -3.96
N THR A 36 -25.61 -12.71 -3.36
CA THR A 36 -25.55 -13.05 -1.94
C THR A 36 -25.81 -11.84 -1.03
N LEU A 37 -25.23 -10.68 -1.33
CA LEU A 37 -25.49 -9.45 -0.56
C LEU A 37 -26.96 -9.02 -0.68
N ARG A 38 -27.54 -9.10 -1.88
CA ARG A 38 -28.97 -8.85 -2.11
C ARG A 38 -29.86 -9.78 -1.27
N GLN A 39 -29.48 -11.05 -1.09
CA GLN A 39 -30.24 -11.98 -0.24
C GLN A 39 -30.25 -11.56 1.24
N LEU A 40 -29.14 -11.01 1.76
CA LEU A 40 -29.12 -10.46 3.12
C LEU A 40 -30.11 -9.31 3.27
N VAL A 41 -30.15 -8.40 2.29
CA VAL A 41 -31.08 -7.26 2.27
C VAL A 41 -32.53 -7.74 2.22
N VAL A 42 -32.86 -8.67 1.32
CA VAL A 42 -34.22 -9.23 1.18
C VAL A 42 -34.70 -9.92 2.46
N ARG A 43 -33.80 -10.47 3.29
CA ARG A 43 -34.12 -11.06 4.60
C ARG A 43 -34.38 -10.03 5.70
N GLY A 44 -34.36 -8.73 5.40
CA GLY A 44 -34.62 -7.66 6.37
C GLY A 44 -33.36 -7.20 7.12
N ASN A 45 -32.19 -7.32 6.50
CA ASN A 45 -30.94 -6.79 7.03
C ASN A 45 -30.49 -5.57 6.24
N SER A 46 -29.59 -4.78 6.83
CA SER A 46 -28.91 -3.67 6.14
C SER A 46 -27.48 -4.07 5.80
N VAL A 47 -26.98 -3.64 4.65
CA VAL A 47 -25.63 -3.95 4.18
C VAL A 47 -24.94 -2.65 3.77
N VAL A 48 -23.83 -2.34 4.41
CA VAL A 48 -22.94 -1.21 4.08
C VAL A 48 -21.61 -1.79 3.62
N VAL A 49 -21.18 -1.39 2.42
CA VAL A 49 -19.98 -1.93 1.79
C VAL A 49 -19.07 -0.79 1.36
N VAL A 50 -17.79 -0.86 1.72
CA VAL A 50 -16.72 -0.08 1.11
C VAL A 50 -16.27 -0.81 -0.15
N GLU A 51 -16.32 -0.17 -1.32
CA GLU A 51 -15.99 -0.80 -2.60
C GLU A 51 -15.42 0.18 -3.62
N HIS A 52 -14.66 -0.38 -4.56
CA HIS A 52 -14.13 0.31 -5.72
C HIS A 52 -14.51 -0.38 -7.05
N ASP A 53 -15.14 -1.56 -6.99
CA ASP A 53 -15.61 -2.29 -8.16
C ASP A 53 -16.80 -1.59 -8.85
N GLU A 54 -16.65 -1.34 -10.16
CA GLU A 54 -17.65 -0.65 -10.99
C GLU A 54 -19.00 -1.36 -10.99
N GLU A 55 -18.99 -2.69 -11.08
CA GLU A 55 -20.20 -3.50 -11.17
C GLU A 55 -21.01 -3.44 -9.86
N THR A 56 -20.32 -3.39 -8.72
CA THR A 56 -20.92 -3.22 -7.40
C THR A 56 -21.48 -1.83 -7.20
N ILE A 57 -20.71 -0.78 -7.53
CA ILE A 57 -21.14 0.62 -7.40
C ILE A 57 -22.39 0.88 -8.24
N ARG A 58 -22.43 0.39 -9.49
CA ARG A 58 -23.59 0.56 -10.39
C ARG A 58 -24.87 -0.09 -9.89
N ARG A 59 -24.78 -1.14 -9.06
CA ARG A 59 -25.94 -1.89 -8.54
C ARG A 59 -26.36 -1.52 -7.12
N ALA A 60 -25.67 -0.56 -6.51
CA ALA A 60 -25.99 -0.07 -5.18
C ALA A 60 -27.34 0.66 -5.18
N ASP A 61 -28.17 0.38 -4.18
CA ASP A 61 -29.45 1.09 -3.99
C ASP A 61 -29.20 2.53 -3.52
N TYR A 62 -28.18 2.73 -2.67
CA TYR A 62 -27.73 4.02 -2.16
C TYR A 62 -26.20 4.11 -2.24
N LEU A 63 -25.68 5.28 -2.63
CA LEU A 63 -24.25 5.57 -2.70
C LEU A 63 -23.90 6.73 -1.77
N VAL A 64 -22.74 6.62 -1.13
CA VAL A 64 -22.09 7.71 -0.40
C VAL A 64 -20.66 7.79 -0.90
N GLU A 65 -20.27 8.96 -1.40
CA GLU A 65 -18.90 9.23 -1.85
C GLU A 65 -18.19 10.14 -0.85
N LEU A 66 -17.02 9.70 -0.40
CA LEU A 66 -16.14 10.47 0.46
C LEU A 66 -15.01 11.11 -0.37
N GLY A 67 -14.60 12.31 0.00
CA GLY A 67 -13.54 13.02 -0.70
C GLY A 67 -13.41 14.47 -0.23
N PRO A 68 -12.89 15.38 -1.10
CA PRO A 68 -12.46 15.16 -2.48
C PRO A 68 -11.10 14.47 -2.65
N GLY A 69 -10.29 14.36 -1.58
CA GLY A 69 -8.98 13.70 -1.61
C GLY A 69 -8.81 12.66 -0.51
N GLY A 70 -7.60 12.11 -0.39
CA GLY A 70 -7.21 11.24 0.72
C GLY A 70 -6.69 12.01 1.95
N GLY A 71 -6.59 11.34 3.09
CA GLY A 71 -6.01 11.92 4.31
C GLY A 71 -6.72 13.19 4.79
N ARG A 72 -5.96 14.24 5.10
CA ARG A 72 -6.49 15.50 5.67
C ARG A 72 -7.36 16.32 4.70
N THR A 73 -7.27 16.05 3.40
CA THR A 73 -8.10 16.70 2.37
C THR A 73 -9.34 15.90 2.01
N GLY A 74 -9.58 14.78 2.71
CA GLY A 74 -10.77 13.94 2.58
C GLY A 74 -11.70 14.08 3.79
N GLY A 75 -12.55 13.07 3.98
CA GLY A 75 -13.43 12.98 5.15
C GLY A 75 -14.73 13.78 5.03
N HIS A 76 -15.04 14.32 3.86
CA HIS A 76 -16.32 14.98 3.59
C HIS A 76 -17.19 14.14 2.67
N VAL A 77 -18.51 14.19 2.88
CA VAL A 77 -19.48 13.61 1.95
C VAL A 77 -19.58 14.53 0.74
N VAL A 78 -19.13 14.05 -0.42
CA VAL A 78 -19.15 14.79 -1.69
C VAL A 78 -20.47 14.57 -2.42
N ALA A 79 -21.00 13.34 -2.34
CA ALA A 79 -22.31 12.99 -2.88
C ALA A 79 -22.93 11.89 -2.02
N ALA A 80 -24.24 11.96 -1.80
CA ALA A 80 -25.01 10.90 -1.14
C ALA A 80 -26.43 10.85 -1.70
N GLY A 81 -26.92 9.66 -1.98
CA GLY A 81 -28.26 9.50 -2.55
C GLY A 81 -28.49 8.14 -3.20
N ARG A 82 -29.63 8.01 -3.88
CA ARG A 82 -29.93 6.83 -4.69
C ARG A 82 -28.81 6.63 -5.72
N GLY A 83 -28.28 5.40 -5.82
CA GLY A 83 -27.07 5.13 -6.61
C GLY A 83 -27.18 5.59 -8.07
N ALA A 84 -28.30 5.29 -8.73
CA ALA A 84 -28.55 5.73 -10.10
C ALA A 84 -28.52 7.27 -10.28
N THR A 85 -29.07 8.02 -9.33
CA THR A 85 -29.10 9.50 -9.36
C THR A 85 -27.71 10.08 -9.16
N VAL A 86 -26.97 9.58 -8.15
CA VAL A 86 -25.59 10.01 -7.90
C VAL A 86 -24.72 9.77 -9.14
N LEU A 87 -24.81 8.57 -9.73
CA LEU A 87 -24.03 8.23 -10.93
C LEU A 87 -24.42 9.06 -12.15
N ALA A 88 -25.67 9.51 -12.28
CA ALA A 88 -26.14 10.30 -13.42
C ALA A 88 -25.86 11.80 -13.29
N GLU A 89 -25.99 12.36 -12.08
CA GLU A 89 -26.08 13.82 -11.88
C GLU A 89 -24.93 14.39 -11.05
N ALA A 90 -24.37 13.62 -10.11
CA ALA A 90 -23.38 14.16 -9.18
C ALA A 90 -22.11 14.61 -9.92
N ASP A 91 -21.54 15.73 -9.47
CA ASP A 91 -20.25 16.21 -9.94
C ASP A 91 -19.11 15.68 -9.06
N SER A 92 -18.97 14.36 -9.03
CA SER A 92 -18.03 13.66 -8.15
C SER A 92 -17.02 12.84 -8.96
N LEU A 93 -15.87 12.52 -8.35
CA LEU A 93 -14.79 11.78 -9.03
C LEU A 93 -15.28 10.40 -9.48
N THR A 94 -16.02 9.70 -8.62
CA THR A 94 -16.54 8.37 -8.92
C THR A 94 -17.56 8.43 -10.05
N ALA A 95 -18.52 9.36 -9.99
CA ALA A 95 -19.53 9.48 -11.03
C ALA A 95 -18.91 9.88 -12.39
N ARG A 96 -17.96 10.83 -12.41
CA ARG A 96 -17.22 11.20 -13.62
C ARG A 96 -16.45 10.01 -14.19
N SER A 97 -15.71 9.28 -13.36
CA SER A 97 -14.93 8.10 -13.78
C SER A 97 -15.82 7.03 -14.42
N LEU A 98 -16.95 6.69 -13.79
CA LEU A 98 -17.88 5.69 -14.30
C LEU A 98 -18.68 6.15 -15.53
N ARG A 99 -18.87 7.46 -15.75
CA ARG A 99 -19.44 7.96 -17.02
C ARG A 99 -18.44 7.89 -18.18
N LEU A 100 -17.15 7.95 -17.87
CA LEU A 100 -16.05 7.89 -18.84
C LEU A 100 -15.52 6.46 -19.05
N SER A 101 -15.95 5.47 -18.25
CA SER A 101 -15.49 4.10 -18.39
C SER A 101 -15.76 3.58 -19.81
N GLY A 102 -14.71 3.03 -20.45
CA GLY A 102 -14.73 2.61 -21.86
C GLY A 102 -14.41 3.70 -22.90
N ARG A 103 -14.25 4.97 -22.49
CA ARG A 103 -13.83 6.10 -23.35
C ARG A 103 -12.43 6.63 -23.04
N GLU A 104 -11.75 6.09 -22.03
CA GLU A 104 -10.41 6.52 -21.65
C GLU A 104 -9.38 6.15 -22.73
N ARG A 105 -8.54 7.14 -23.08
CA ARG A 105 -7.36 6.91 -23.91
C ARG A 105 -6.35 6.09 -23.12
N ALA A 106 -5.64 5.20 -23.81
CA ALA A 106 -4.53 4.46 -23.21
C ALA A 106 -3.55 5.43 -22.55
N VAL A 107 -3.28 5.23 -21.25
CA VAL A 107 -2.34 6.06 -20.46
C VAL A 107 -0.94 6.03 -21.08
N TYR A 108 -0.61 4.94 -21.80
CA TYR A 108 0.60 4.78 -22.59
C TYR A 108 0.37 3.75 -23.71
N GLU A 109 1.19 3.82 -24.76
CA GLU A 109 1.17 2.84 -25.85
C GLU A 109 1.87 1.53 -25.47
N ALA A 110 1.25 0.41 -25.81
CA ALA A 110 1.84 -0.91 -25.62
C ALA A 110 3.04 -1.09 -26.56
N ARG A 111 4.19 -1.44 -25.99
CA ARG A 111 5.39 -1.73 -26.79
C ARG A 111 5.18 -3.01 -27.61
N PRO A 112 5.50 -3.03 -28.92
CA PRO A 112 5.27 -4.21 -29.76
C PRO A 112 6.13 -5.40 -29.32
N ILE A 113 5.63 -6.62 -29.50
CA ILE A 113 6.39 -7.86 -29.26
C ILE A 113 6.89 -8.38 -30.61
N ARG A 114 8.18 -8.24 -30.86
CA ARG A 114 8.87 -8.73 -32.07
C ARG A 114 9.49 -10.12 -31.85
N PRO A 115 9.85 -10.87 -32.90
CA PRO A 115 10.51 -12.18 -32.75
C PRO A 115 11.77 -12.13 -31.89
N GLU A 116 12.55 -11.05 -31.98
CA GLU A 116 13.82 -10.83 -31.26
C GLU A 116 13.61 -10.37 -29.81
N THR A 117 12.35 -10.18 -29.38
CA THR A 117 12.06 -9.73 -28.01
C THR A 117 12.58 -10.79 -27.04
N PRO A 118 13.45 -10.42 -26.08
CA PRO A 118 13.95 -11.37 -25.09
C PRO A 118 12.79 -11.97 -24.29
N ARG A 119 12.89 -13.26 -23.93
CA ARG A 119 11.78 -14.02 -23.34
C ARG A 119 12.25 -14.85 -22.15
N LEU A 120 11.35 -15.01 -21.19
CA LEU A 120 11.41 -16.07 -20.19
C LEU A 120 10.57 -17.25 -20.69
N ARG A 121 11.11 -18.46 -20.67
CA ARG A 121 10.39 -19.66 -21.10
C ARG A 121 10.28 -20.63 -19.95
N LEU A 122 9.04 -21.06 -19.69
CA LEU A 122 8.70 -22.09 -18.73
C LEU A 122 8.21 -23.31 -19.51
N ARG A 123 8.74 -24.50 -19.20
CA ARG A 123 8.27 -25.76 -19.80
C ARG A 123 8.07 -26.83 -18.74
N ASP A 124 7.07 -27.69 -18.97
CA ASP A 124 6.66 -28.78 -18.07
C ASP A 124 6.50 -28.35 -16.60
N VAL A 125 5.94 -27.16 -16.36
CA VAL A 125 5.74 -26.67 -14.99
C VAL A 125 4.58 -27.42 -14.33
N ARG A 126 4.90 -28.14 -13.26
CA ARG A 126 3.99 -28.92 -12.42
C ARG A 126 4.12 -28.48 -10.97
N HIS A 127 3.21 -27.61 -10.53
CA HIS A 127 3.22 -27.05 -9.17
C HIS A 127 1.79 -26.76 -8.73
N HIS A 128 1.38 -27.32 -7.59
CA HIS A 128 -0.02 -27.36 -7.15
C HIS A 128 -0.96 -27.91 -8.23
N ASN A 129 -1.88 -27.10 -8.75
CA ASN A 129 -2.83 -27.50 -9.79
C ASN A 129 -2.34 -27.23 -11.22
N LEU A 130 -1.09 -26.79 -11.43
CA LEU A 130 -0.48 -26.66 -12.75
C LEU A 130 -0.08 -28.06 -13.28
N ARG A 131 -0.47 -28.37 -14.52
CA ARG A 131 -0.38 -29.73 -15.10
C ARG A 131 0.55 -29.78 -16.32
N GLY A 132 1.84 -29.50 -16.14
CA GLY A 132 2.81 -29.48 -17.24
C GLY A 132 2.67 -28.22 -18.09
N LEU A 133 2.50 -27.07 -17.44
CA LEU A 133 2.29 -25.79 -18.10
C LEU A 133 3.53 -25.39 -18.90
N GLU A 134 3.30 -24.98 -20.15
CA GLU A 134 4.28 -24.27 -20.97
C GLU A 134 3.83 -22.83 -21.21
N VAL A 135 4.69 -21.87 -20.90
CA VAL A 135 4.39 -20.46 -21.12
C VAL A 135 5.66 -19.67 -21.43
N THR A 136 5.54 -18.73 -22.36
CA THR A 136 6.63 -17.83 -22.74
C THR A 136 6.23 -16.39 -22.44
N LEU A 137 7.04 -15.68 -21.65
CA LEU A 137 6.78 -14.32 -21.21
C LEU A 137 7.77 -13.35 -21.87
N PRO A 138 7.31 -12.32 -22.61
CA PRO A 138 8.20 -11.33 -23.21
C PRO A 138 8.77 -10.40 -22.12
N LEU A 139 10.09 -10.25 -22.08
CA LEU A 139 10.77 -9.33 -21.17
C LEU A 139 10.64 -7.89 -21.66
N GLY A 140 10.65 -6.94 -20.72
CA GLY A 140 10.53 -5.52 -21.03
C GLY A 140 9.14 -5.11 -21.54
N ARG A 141 8.11 -5.91 -21.25
CA ARG A 141 6.70 -5.67 -21.54
C ARG A 141 5.87 -5.77 -20.25
N LEU A 142 4.71 -5.14 -20.23
CA LEU A 142 3.71 -5.41 -19.19
C LEU A 142 3.02 -6.73 -19.56
N THR A 143 3.13 -7.73 -18.70
CA THR A 143 2.44 -9.01 -18.87
C THR A 143 1.44 -9.19 -17.73
N VAL A 144 0.18 -9.41 -18.09
CA VAL A 144 -0.91 -9.61 -17.14
C VAL A 144 -1.27 -11.10 -17.11
N VAL A 145 -1.21 -11.70 -15.93
CA VAL A 145 -1.70 -13.06 -15.68
C VAL A 145 -3.10 -12.97 -15.07
N THR A 146 -4.11 -13.37 -15.83
CA THR A 146 -5.52 -13.29 -15.44
C THR A 146 -6.18 -14.68 -15.39
N GLY A 147 -7.41 -14.73 -14.90
CA GLY A 147 -8.22 -15.94 -14.74
C GLY A 147 -8.95 -16.01 -13.39
N VAL A 148 -9.88 -16.95 -13.26
CA VAL A 148 -10.71 -17.14 -12.05
C VAL A 148 -9.90 -17.48 -10.79
N SER A 149 -10.46 -17.23 -9.60
CA SER A 149 -9.79 -17.61 -8.35
C SER A 149 -9.53 -19.13 -8.31
N GLY A 150 -8.37 -19.53 -7.79
CA GLY A 150 -7.94 -20.94 -7.78
C GLY A 150 -7.39 -21.48 -9.11
N SER A 151 -7.35 -20.72 -10.20
CA SER A 151 -6.82 -21.20 -11.50
C SER A 151 -5.31 -21.47 -11.55
N GLY A 152 -4.57 -21.18 -10.48
CA GLY A 152 -3.10 -21.36 -10.41
C GLY A 152 -2.27 -20.10 -10.68
N LYS A 153 -2.87 -18.91 -10.77
CA LYS A 153 -2.16 -17.64 -11.00
C LYS A 153 -1.07 -17.38 -9.97
N SER A 154 -1.38 -17.54 -8.68
CA SER A 154 -0.42 -17.32 -7.59
C SER A 154 0.71 -18.35 -7.63
N SER A 155 0.38 -19.62 -7.88
CA SER A 155 1.36 -20.70 -8.06
C SER A 155 2.32 -20.38 -9.21
N LEU A 156 1.82 -19.84 -10.33
CA LEU A 156 2.66 -19.44 -11.46
C LEU A 156 3.52 -18.21 -11.12
N VAL A 157 2.93 -17.13 -10.60
CA VAL A 157 3.61 -15.84 -10.49
C VAL A 157 4.51 -15.75 -9.26
N ARG A 158 4.04 -16.16 -8.09
CA ARG A 158 4.80 -16.03 -6.84
C ARG A 158 5.78 -17.17 -6.68
N ASP A 159 5.32 -18.40 -6.87
CA ASP A 159 6.13 -19.58 -6.58
C ASP A 159 7.04 -19.92 -7.76
N VAL A 160 6.47 -20.22 -8.93
CA VAL A 160 7.25 -20.66 -10.09
C VAL A 160 8.14 -19.54 -10.63
N LEU A 161 7.58 -18.34 -10.87
CA LEU A 161 8.37 -17.22 -11.36
C LEU A 161 9.17 -16.53 -10.25
N GLY A 162 8.51 -16.07 -9.18
CA GLY A 162 9.16 -15.33 -8.11
C GLY A 162 10.23 -16.13 -7.40
N GLU A 163 9.85 -17.22 -6.74
CA GLU A 163 10.78 -18.07 -5.99
C GLU A 163 11.69 -18.89 -6.91
N GLY A 164 11.16 -19.42 -8.02
CA GLY A 164 11.97 -20.15 -8.99
C GLY A 164 13.12 -19.33 -9.58
N LEU A 165 12.88 -18.06 -9.95
CA LEU A 165 13.97 -17.19 -10.42
C LEU A 165 14.97 -16.86 -9.31
N ARG A 166 14.52 -16.63 -8.07
CA ARG A 166 15.42 -16.37 -6.93
C ARG A 166 16.34 -17.55 -6.66
N ARG A 167 15.82 -18.78 -6.72
CA ARG A 167 16.61 -20.01 -6.60
C ARG A 167 17.63 -20.13 -7.72
N VAL A 168 17.23 -19.92 -8.97
CA VAL A 168 18.13 -19.96 -10.12
C VAL A 168 19.24 -18.91 -9.99
N HIS A 169 18.91 -17.69 -9.55
CA HIS A 169 19.91 -16.64 -9.30
C HIS A 169 20.87 -16.97 -8.14
N ALA A 170 20.45 -17.80 -7.19
CA ALA A 170 21.29 -18.31 -6.11
C ALA A 170 22.11 -19.56 -6.49
N GLY A 171 22.08 -19.98 -7.76
CA GLY A 171 22.78 -21.18 -8.26
C GLY A 171 22.02 -22.49 -8.03
N GLY A 172 20.76 -22.43 -7.59
CA GLY A 172 19.89 -23.59 -7.41
C GLY A 172 19.07 -23.92 -8.67
N ALA A 173 18.26 -24.98 -8.56
CA ALA A 173 17.30 -25.38 -9.59
C ALA A 173 15.99 -24.58 -9.51
N PRO A 174 15.23 -24.45 -10.62
CA PRO A 174 13.88 -23.91 -10.58
C PRO A 174 12.97 -24.76 -9.68
N LEU A 175 11.84 -24.19 -9.27
CA LEU A 175 10.89 -24.88 -8.38
C LEU A 175 10.21 -26.09 -9.06
N SER A 176 9.94 -25.97 -10.36
CA SER A 176 9.30 -27.02 -11.17
C SER A 176 9.58 -26.79 -12.64
N GLY A 177 9.65 -27.87 -13.41
CA GLY A 177 9.93 -27.84 -14.85
C GLY A 177 11.27 -27.19 -15.18
N THR A 178 11.32 -26.54 -16.35
CA THR A 178 12.50 -25.76 -16.78
C THR A 178 12.17 -24.28 -16.83
N LEU A 179 13.19 -23.45 -16.56
CA LEU A 179 13.10 -22.00 -16.60
C LEU A 179 14.29 -21.44 -17.38
N GLU A 180 14.04 -21.01 -18.62
CA GLU A 180 15.05 -20.42 -19.51
C GLU A 180 14.89 -18.90 -19.57
N GLY A 181 16.01 -18.19 -19.82
CA GLY A 181 16.02 -16.73 -19.91
C GLY A 181 16.12 -16.00 -18.57
N GLY A 182 16.18 -16.72 -17.44
CA GLY A 182 16.33 -16.13 -16.10
C GLY A 182 17.62 -15.33 -15.92
N ALA A 183 18.69 -15.70 -16.64
CA ALA A 183 19.97 -14.98 -16.65
C ALA A 183 19.89 -13.57 -17.25
N LEU A 184 18.86 -13.28 -18.06
CA LEU A 184 18.63 -11.95 -18.63
C LEU A 184 18.13 -10.95 -17.57
N LEU A 185 17.70 -11.44 -16.41
CA LEU A 185 17.19 -10.65 -15.30
C LEU A 185 18.25 -10.57 -14.21
N ARG A 186 18.69 -9.35 -13.87
CA ARG A 186 19.66 -9.12 -12.78
C ARG A 186 19.06 -9.32 -11.40
N VAL A 187 17.77 -9.02 -11.23
CA VAL A 187 17.09 -9.06 -9.94
C VAL A 187 15.61 -9.31 -10.15
N VAL A 188 15.03 -10.13 -9.27
CA VAL A 188 13.58 -10.29 -9.15
C VAL A 188 13.10 -9.60 -7.88
N ARG A 189 12.09 -8.76 -8.02
CA ARG A 189 11.46 -8.03 -6.91
C ARG A 189 9.98 -8.34 -6.93
N GLU A 190 9.53 -8.99 -5.87
CA GLU A 190 8.12 -9.20 -5.60
C GLU A 190 7.61 -8.03 -4.77
N ILE A 191 6.50 -7.44 -5.21
CA ILE A 191 5.83 -6.36 -4.51
C ILE A 191 4.40 -6.82 -4.25
N ASP A 192 4.07 -7.01 -2.98
CA ASP A 192 2.77 -7.47 -2.51
C ASP A 192 2.12 -6.44 -1.59
N GLN A 193 0.96 -6.80 -1.03
CA GLN A 193 0.22 -6.01 -0.05
C GLN A 193 0.57 -6.38 1.39
N SER A 194 1.67 -7.10 1.60
CA SER A 194 2.09 -7.47 2.95
C SER A 194 2.42 -6.20 3.75
N PRO A 195 2.04 -6.11 5.04
CA PRO A 195 2.35 -4.95 5.85
C PRO A 195 3.85 -4.65 5.86
N ILE A 196 4.23 -3.39 5.62
CA ILE A 196 5.65 -2.95 5.63
C ILE A 196 6.27 -2.94 7.05
N GLY A 197 5.46 -3.20 8.08
CA GLY A 197 5.89 -3.44 9.44
C GLY A 197 4.70 -3.72 10.36
N ARG A 198 4.92 -4.48 11.42
CA ARG A 198 3.87 -4.88 12.39
C ARG A 198 3.85 -4.02 13.66
N THR A 199 4.81 -3.09 13.79
CA THR A 199 5.01 -2.25 14.97
C THR A 199 4.92 -0.77 14.62
N PRO A 200 4.50 0.12 15.55
CA PRO A 200 4.49 1.57 15.33
C PRO A 200 5.86 2.18 15.00
N ALA A 201 6.95 1.49 15.35
CA ALA A 201 8.33 1.82 14.97
C ALA A 201 8.62 1.75 13.46
N SER A 202 7.77 1.10 12.66
CA SER A 202 7.83 1.16 11.20
C SER A 202 6.90 2.27 10.74
N THR A 203 7.40 3.13 9.87
CA THR A 203 6.64 4.19 9.18
C THR A 203 7.05 4.24 7.70
N PRO A 204 6.29 4.95 6.84
CA PRO A 204 6.70 5.18 5.46
C PRO A 204 8.13 5.72 5.37
N ALA A 205 8.47 6.74 6.16
CA ALA A 205 9.80 7.36 6.15
C ALA A 205 10.92 6.41 6.57
N THR A 206 10.71 5.54 7.56
CA THR A 206 11.74 4.55 7.95
C THR A 206 11.88 3.48 6.87
N TYR A 207 10.78 3.02 6.27
CA TYR A 207 10.80 1.94 5.30
C TYR A 207 11.53 2.32 4.01
N VAL A 208 11.31 3.54 3.50
CA VAL A 208 11.99 4.04 2.29
C VAL A 208 13.37 4.67 2.58
N GLY A 209 13.81 4.65 3.84
CA GLY A 209 15.10 5.18 4.29
C GLY A 209 15.20 6.71 4.27
N LEU A 210 14.07 7.42 4.29
CA LEU A 210 14.03 8.88 4.38
C LEU A 210 14.31 9.37 5.81
N HIS A 211 13.87 8.63 6.83
CA HIS A 211 14.10 9.01 8.23
C HIS A 211 15.59 9.14 8.55
N ASP A 212 16.45 8.27 8.01
CA ASP A 212 17.89 8.36 8.20
C ASP A 212 18.49 9.68 7.67
N GLU A 213 18.02 10.13 6.51
CA GLU A 213 18.48 11.39 5.93
C GLU A 213 17.95 12.60 6.73
N ILE A 214 16.70 12.53 7.20
CA ILE A 214 16.12 13.55 8.11
C ILE A 214 16.96 13.63 9.39
N ARG A 215 17.29 12.50 10.02
CA ARG A 215 18.11 12.47 11.25
C ARG A 215 19.50 13.06 11.05
N ARG A 216 20.14 12.77 9.90
CA ARG A 216 21.45 13.35 9.56
C ARG A 216 21.37 14.86 9.35
N LEU A 217 20.28 15.35 8.77
CA LEU A 217 20.03 16.78 8.62
C LEU A 217 19.89 17.45 9.99
N PHE A 218 19.02 16.93 10.87
CA PHE A 218 18.80 17.49 12.20
C PHE A 218 20.07 17.52 13.05
N ALA A 219 20.91 16.47 12.99
CA ALA A 219 22.19 16.43 13.71
C ALA A 219 23.23 17.46 13.22
N ARG A 220 23.03 18.06 12.04
CA ARG A 220 23.93 19.10 11.51
C ARG A 220 23.50 20.51 11.88
N LEU A 221 22.31 20.69 12.48
CA LEU A 221 21.81 22.00 12.89
C LEU A 221 22.67 22.62 14.00
N PRO A 222 22.82 23.96 14.04
CA PRO A 222 23.64 24.62 15.05
C PRO A 222 23.29 24.22 16.49
N GLU A 223 22.00 24.17 16.83
CA GLU A 223 21.50 23.82 18.16
C GLU A 223 21.84 22.36 18.52
N ALA A 224 21.74 21.45 17.55
CA ALA A 224 22.10 20.05 17.73
C ALA A 224 23.61 19.89 17.92
N ARG A 225 24.43 20.61 17.14
CA ARG A 225 25.89 20.57 17.23
C ARG A 225 26.38 21.13 18.55
N ALA A 226 25.82 22.25 19.02
CA ALA A 226 26.16 22.85 20.31
C ALA A 226 25.90 21.88 21.49
N ARG A 227 24.86 21.05 21.39
CA ARG A 227 24.49 20.04 22.40
C ARG A 227 25.15 18.67 22.18
N GLY A 228 25.99 18.52 21.16
CA GLY A 228 26.66 17.25 20.83
C GLY A 228 25.72 16.15 20.31
N TYR A 229 24.52 16.49 19.83
CA TYR A 229 23.54 15.52 19.36
C TYR A 229 23.97 14.90 18.02
N ARG A 230 24.06 13.56 18.01
CA ARG A 230 24.34 12.75 16.82
C ARG A 230 23.02 12.29 16.17
N PRO A 231 23.04 11.77 14.92
CA PRO A 231 21.82 11.27 14.26
C PRO A 231 21.04 10.22 15.06
N GLY A 232 21.72 9.47 15.95
CA GLY A 232 21.07 8.52 16.87
C GLY A 232 20.11 9.20 17.86
N HIS A 233 20.42 10.41 18.32
CA HIS A 233 19.57 11.16 19.25
C HIS A 233 18.19 11.46 18.64
N PHE A 234 18.15 11.69 17.33
CA PHE A 234 16.93 11.94 16.55
C PHE A 234 16.22 10.67 16.07
N SER A 235 16.55 9.49 16.62
CA SER A 235 15.86 8.25 16.30
C SER A 235 14.93 7.85 17.44
N PHE A 236 13.64 7.71 17.14
CA PHE A 236 12.67 7.16 18.10
C PHE A 236 12.89 5.67 18.40
N ASN A 237 13.76 4.96 17.66
CA ASN A 237 14.00 3.53 17.85
C ASN A 237 15.11 3.22 18.86
N VAL A 238 15.95 4.20 19.22
CA VAL A 238 17.10 4.01 20.11
C VAL A 238 17.02 4.93 21.32
N ARG A 239 17.65 4.54 22.43
CA ARG A 239 17.76 5.39 23.62
C ARG A 239 18.56 6.66 23.28
N GLY A 240 18.25 7.75 23.96
CA GLY A 240 18.95 9.04 23.81
C GLY A 240 17.99 10.21 23.73
N GLY A 241 17.24 10.34 22.64
CA GLY A 241 16.27 11.44 22.43
C GLY A 241 14.82 10.99 22.26
N ARG A 242 14.54 9.69 22.33
CA ARG A 242 13.15 9.18 22.29
C ARG A 242 12.43 9.41 23.63
N CYS A 243 11.11 9.35 23.61
CA CYS A 243 10.31 9.26 24.83
C CYS A 243 10.52 7.88 25.48
N GLU A 244 10.99 7.82 26.72
CA GLU A 244 11.24 6.54 27.40
C GLU A 244 9.96 5.88 27.92
N SER A 245 8.91 6.63 28.25
CA SER A 245 7.62 6.07 28.70
C SER A 245 7.00 5.13 27.66
N CYS A 246 6.94 5.56 26.40
CA CYS A 246 6.47 4.71 25.29
C CYS A 246 7.60 4.04 24.50
N ARG A 247 8.86 4.19 24.94
CA ARG A 247 10.07 3.72 24.22
C ARG A 247 10.07 4.12 22.75
N GLY A 248 9.59 5.33 22.45
CA GLY A 248 9.50 5.91 21.10
C GLY A 248 8.38 5.36 20.21
N GLN A 249 7.46 4.53 20.71
CA GLN A 249 6.31 4.06 19.94
C GLN A 249 5.24 5.13 19.73
N GLY A 250 5.18 6.13 20.63
CA GLY A 250 4.13 7.17 20.64
C GLY A 250 2.77 6.68 21.15
N GLN A 251 2.60 5.38 21.35
CA GLN A 251 1.37 4.76 21.83
C GLN A 251 1.72 3.65 22.82
N VAL A 252 0.77 3.33 23.71
CA VAL A 252 0.83 2.22 24.65
C VAL A 252 -0.28 1.23 24.28
N ARG A 253 0.06 -0.06 24.19
CA ARG A 253 -0.90 -1.12 23.88
C ARG A 253 -1.53 -1.62 25.17
N HIS A 254 -2.86 -1.70 25.19
CA HIS A 254 -3.61 -2.32 26.27
C HIS A 254 -4.18 -3.65 25.79
N VAL A 255 -3.84 -4.71 26.50
CA VAL A 255 -4.41 -6.04 26.27
C VAL A 255 -5.69 -6.14 27.08
N LEU A 256 -6.82 -6.35 26.40
CA LEU A 256 -8.12 -6.59 27.00
C LEU A 256 -8.46 -8.08 26.84
N SER A 257 -9.08 -8.70 27.84
CA SER A 257 -9.25 -10.16 27.89
C SER A 257 -10.12 -10.74 26.77
N PHE A 258 -11.06 -9.96 26.22
CA PHE A 258 -12.06 -10.45 25.25
C PHE A 258 -12.28 -9.51 24.05
N LEU A 259 -11.56 -8.39 23.99
CA LEU A 259 -11.66 -7.41 22.91
C LEU A 259 -10.34 -7.33 22.16
N PRO A 260 -10.37 -6.97 20.85
CA PRO A 260 -9.14 -6.72 20.11
C PRO A 260 -8.29 -5.66 20.82
N GLU A 261 -6.96 -5.83 20.77
CA GLU A 261 -6.01 -4.91 21.39
C GLU A 261 -6.26 -3.46 20.95
N VAL A 262 -6.30 -2.55 21.92
CA VAL A 262 -6.46 -1.11 21.65
C VAL A 262 -5.14 -0.40 21.95
N SER A 263 -4.75 0.51 21.06
CA SER A 263 -3.56 1.37 21.25
C SER A 263 -4.01 2.77 21.65
N VAL A 264 -3.51 3.25 22.79
CA VAL A 264 -3.81 4.60 23.31
C VAL A 264 -2.59 5.48 23.12
N GLY A 265 -2.79 6.77 22.83
CA GLY A 265 -1.70 7.74 22.72
C GLY A 265 -0.88 7.83 24.00
N CYS A 266 0.45 7.94 23.89
CA CYS A 266 1.31 8.10 25.05
C CYS A 266 1.10 9.48 25.68
N GLU A 267 0.63 9.52 26.92
CA GLU A 267 0.34 10.75 27.67
C GLU A 267 1.61 11.61 27.90
N THR A 268 2.77 10.98 28.13
CA THR A 268 4.02 11.71 28.39
C THR A 268 4.49 12.56 27.20
N CYS A 269 4.42 12.02 25.98
CA CYS A 269 4.89 12.73 24.78
C CYS A 269 3.76 13.27 23.91
N GLY A 270 2.50 12.98 24.23
CA GLY A 270 1.34 13.26 23.39
C GLY A 270 1.43 12.59 22.02
N GLY A 271 2.05 11.41 21.93
CA GLY A 271 2.28 10.71 20.66
C GLY A 271 3.49 11.15 19.85
N ARG A 272 4.20 12.21 20.25
CA ARG A 272 5.35 12.78 19.49
C ARG A 272 6.59 11.90 19.43
N ARG A 273 6.67 10.83 20.23
CA ARG A 273 7.76 9.82 20.26
C ARG A 273 9.13 10.28 20.77
N TYR A 274 9.35 11.57 20.99
CA TYR A 274 10.63 12.13 21.43
C TYR A 274 10.53 12.80 22.81
N SER A 275 11.69 13.02 23.43
CA SER A 275 11.82 13.81 24.65
C SER A 275 11.62 15.30 24.39
N ALA A 276 11.30 16.08 25.43
CA ALA A 276 11.12 17.52 25.30
C ALA A 276 12.40 18.23 24.79
N GLU A 277 13.58 17.80 25.23
CA GLU A 277 14.86 18.38 24.79
C GLU A 277 15.11 18.15 23.30
N THR A 278 14.79 16.96 22.81
CA THR A 278 14.96 16.60 21.39
C THR A 278 14.09 17.48 20.50
N LEU A 279 12.88 17.80 20.94
CA LEU A 279 11.92 18.61 20.20
C LEU A 279 12.28 20.10 20.15
N GLN A 280 13.25 20.57 20.94
CA GLN A 280 13.72 21.95 20.88
C GLN A 280 14.57 22.24 19.64
N VAL A 281 15.16 21.21 19.02
CA VAL A 281 15.93 21.38 17.77
C VAL A 281 14.95 21.48 16.61
N ARG A 282 15.00 22.58 15.86
CA ARG A 282 14.04 22.90 14.80
C ARG A 282 14.72 23.12 13.45
N TYR A 283 14.22 22.48 12.40
CA TYR A 283 14.56 22.76 11.00
C TYR A 283 13.44 23.60 10.38
N ARG A 284 13.76 24.82 9.93
CA ARG A 284 12.77 25.76 9.35
C ARG A 284 11.54 25.94 10.26
N GLY A 285 11.77 26.08 11.57
CA GLY A 285 10.73 26.25 12.57
C GLY A 285 10.05 24.95 13.04
N LEU A 286 10.33 23.80 12.42
CA LEU A 286 9.69 22.52 12.76
C LEU A 286 10.65 21.56 13.47
N SER A 287 10.20 20.99 14.58
CA SER A 287 10.85 19.87 15.27
C SER A 287 10.79 18.59 14.45
N ILE A 288 11.59 17.58 14.81
CA ILE A 288 11.58 16.31 14.07
C ILE A 288 10.24 15.57 14.16
N ALA A 289 9.48 15.72 15.25
CA ALA A 289 8.14 15.15 15.36
C ALA A 289 7.17 15.83 14.39
N GLU A 290 7.15 17.17 14.36
CA GLU A 290 6.31 17.94 13.43
C GLU A 290 6.66 17.62 11.96
N VAL A 291 7.95 17.45 11.64
CA VAL A 291 8.39 17.00 10.30
C VAL A 291 7.83 15.61 9.95
N LEU A 292 7.75 14.70 10.91
CA LEU A 292 7.18 13.37 10.68
C LEU A 292 5.64 13.38 10.58
N GLU A 293 4.98 14.45 11.03
CA GLU A 293 3.53 14.63 10.88
C GLU A 293 3.14 15.23 9.52
N LEU A 294 4.10 15.81 8.79
CA LEU A 294 3.86 16.32 7.44
C LEU A 294 3.49 15.20 6.48
N THR A 295 2.57 15.51 5.57
CA THR A 295 2.27 14.65 4.42
C THR A 295 3.48 14.59 3.48
N ALA A 296 3.54 13.58 2.62
CA ALA A 296 4.61 13.47 1.63
C ALA A 296 4.68 14.72 0.75
N ALA A 297 3.55 15.29 0.32
CA ALA A 297 3.51 16.53 -0.46
C ALA A 297 4.09 17.73 0.30
N GLN A 298 3.67 17.96 1.54
CA GLN A 298 4.21 19.06 2.37
C GLN A 298 5.71 18.90 2.60
N ALA A 299 6.17 17.66 2.79
CA ALA A 299 7.58 17.38 2.97
C ALA A 299 8.39 17.61 1.69
N VAL A 300 7.84 17.37 0.49
CA VAL A 300 8.48 17.73 -0.79
C VAL A 300 8.83 19.21 -0.81
N GLU A 301 7.86 20.07 -0.47
CA GLU A 301 8.04 21.52 -0.43
C GLU A 301 9.10 21.93 0.61
N LEU A 302 8.99 21.40 1.83
CA LEU A 302 9.91 21.68 2.93
C LEU A 302 11.37 21.32 2.59
N PHE A 303 11.57 20.21 1.88
CA PHE A 303 12.89 19.66 1.54
C PHE A 303 13.32 19.93 0.09
N SER A 304 12.69 20.88 -0.59
CA SER A 304 13.06 21.35 -1.96
C SER A 304 14.57 21.60 -2.13
N ALA A 305 15.20 22.23 -1.14
CA ALA A 305 16.64 22.52 -1.14
C ALA A 305 17.54 21.32 -0.71
N VAL A 306 16.98 20.14 -0.42
CA VAL A 306 17.71 18.94 -0.01
C VAL A 306 17.47 17.83 -1.04
N PRO A 307 18.27 17.75 -2.13
CA PRO A 307 17.96 16.92 -3.30
C PRO A 307 17.70 15.44 -3.00
N LYS A 308 18.42 14.89 -2.01
CA LYS A 308 18.28 13.47 -1.63
C LYS A 308 16.94 13.17 -0.96
N LEU A 309 16.45 14.08 -0.11
CA LEU A 309 15.14 13.99 0.51
C LEU A 309 14.04 14.25 -0.53
N HIS A 310 14.14 15.37 -1.25
CA HIS A 310 13.18 15.78 -2.27
C HIS A 310 12.86 14.65 -3.27
N ARG A 311 13.89 14.03 -3.86
CA ARG A 311 13.70 12.93 -4.83
C ARG A 311 12.98 11.73 -4.24
N GLY A 312 13.20 11.42 -2.96
CA GLY A 312 12.51 10.28 -2.34
C GLY A 312 11.06 10.58 -1.99
N LEU A 313 10.80 11.81 -1.58
CA LEU A 313 9.45 12.29 -1.27
C LEU A 313 8.62 12.42 -2.55
N ALA A 314 9.21 12.95 -3.63
CA ALA A 314 8.56 13.03 -4.94
C ALA A 314 8.13 11.66 -5.46
N LEU A 315 8.95 10.61 -5.27
CA LEU A 315 8.57 9.25 -5.62
C LEU A 315 7.39 8.70 -4.80
N LEU A 316 7.19 9.15 -3.56
CA LEU A 316 5.98 8.79 -2.78
C LEU A 316 4.75 9.49 -3.36
N CYS A 317 4.88 10.76 -3.77
CA CYS A 317 3.81 11.49 -4.44
C CYS A 317 3.47 10.87 -5.82
N GLU A 318 4.46 10.48 -6.62
CA GLU A 318 4.25 9.86 -7.94
C GLU A 318 3.47 8.54 -7.87
N VAL A 319 3.58 7.79 -6.78
CA VAL A 319 2.79 6.57 -6.55
C VAL A 319 1.43 6.85 -5.89
N GLY A 320 1.04 8.12 -5.73
CA GLY A 320 -0.26 8.54 -5.17
C GLY A 320 -0.35 8.44 -3.64
N LEU A 321 0.76 8.67 -2.93
CA LEU A 321 0.82 8.72 -1.47
C LEU A 321 1.15 10.12 -0.94
N ASP A 322 0.82 11.14 -1.71
CA ASP A 322 1.03 12.57 -1.40
C ASP A 322 0.37 12.99 -0.08
N TYR A 323 -0.79 12.41 0.25
CA TYR A 323 -1.56 12.68 1.47
C TYR A 323 -1.01 12.01 2.73
N LEU A 324 -0.11 11.03 2.59
CA LEU A 324 0.29 10.15 3.69
C LEU A 324 1.35 10.81 4.59
N PRO A 325 1.13 10.92 5.92
CA PRO A 325 2.15 11.39 6.86
C PRO A 325 3.40 10.50 6.90
N LEU A 326 4.57 11.12 6.94
CA LEU A 326 5.87 10.41 6.95
C LEU A 326 6.05 9.46 8.15
N GLY A 327 5.50 9.84 9.29
CA GLY A 327 5.56 9.15 10.58
C GLY A 327 4.35 8.25 10.85
N GLN A 328 3.40 8.11 9.91
CA GLN A 328 2.23 7.26 10.11
C GLN A 328 2.67 5.83 10.49
N PRO A 329 2.15 5.26 11.59
CA PRO A 329 2.48 3.88 11.96
C PRO A 329 2.11 2.90 10.85
N SER A 330 3.04 2.01 10.46
CA SER A 330 2.82 1.08 9.35
C SER A 330 1.67 0.10 9.53
N HIS A 331 1.26 -0.16 10.77
CA HIS A 331 0.14 -1.05 11.08
C HIS A 331 -1.24 -0.42 10.84
N THR A 332 -1.30 0.89 10.64
CA THR A 332 -2.54 1.62 10.29
C THR A 332 -2.68 1.86 8.79
N LEU A 333 -1.74 1.36 7.99
CA LEU A 333 -1.75 1.50 6.53
C LEU A 333 -2.66 0.44 5.91
N SER A 334 -3.34 0.81 4.82
CA SER A 334 -4.05 -0.16 4.00
C SER A 334 -3.07 -1.07 3.23
N GLY A 335 -3.55 -2.22 2.78
CA GLY A 335 -2.74 -3.12 1.94
C GLY A 335 -2.23 -2.45 0.66
N GLY A 336 -3.09 -1.64 0.03
CA GLY A 336 -2.73 -0.85 -1.16
C GLY A 336 -1.70 0.25 -0.87
N GLU A 337 -1.75 0.89 0.30
CA GLU A 337 -0.71 1.85 0.72
C GLU A 337 0.63 1.15 0.95
N ALA A 338 0.64 0.04 1.69
CA ALA A 338 1.85 -0.76 1.93
C ALA A 338 2.52 -1.20 0.62
N GLN A 339 1.72 -1.65 -0.36
CA GLN A 339 2.18 -2.05 -1.68
C GLN A 339 2.82 -0.90 -2.47
N ARG A 340 2.19 0.28 -2.47
CA ARG A 340 2.70 1.48 -3.16
C ARG A 340 3.99 2.00 -2.52
N ILE A 341 4.09 1.96 -1.19
CA ILE A 341 5.33 2.28 -0.47
C ILE A 341 6.45 1.30 -0.85
N SER A 342 6.16 0.00 -0.89
CA SER A 342 7.12 -1.04 -1.31
C SER A 342 7.64 -0.80 -2.74
N SER A 343 6.74 -0.39 -3.65
CA SER A 343 7.08 0.01 -5.02
C SER A 343 8.06 1.19 -5.06
N SER A 344 7.80 2.24 -4.28
CA SER A 344 8.66 3.44 -4.24
C SER A 344 10.11 3.12 -3.81
N ARG A 345 10.30 2.20 -2.85
CA ARG A 345 11.61 1.75 -2.37
C ARG A 345 12.41 1.06 -3.49
N SER A 346 11.72 0.26 -4.30
CA SER A 346 12.32 -0.44 -5.44
C SER A 346 12.79 0.54 -6.52
N CYS A 347 12.03 1.60 -6.80
CA CYS A 347 12.42 2.65 -7.74
C CYS A 347 13.65 3.45 -7.30
N ARG A 348 13.75 3.81 -6.00
CA ARG A 348 14.91 4.55 -5.46
C ARG A 348 16.25 3.82 -5.65
N ARG A 349 16.28 2.50 -5.51
CA ARG A 349 17.51 1.70 -5.68
C ARG A 349 18.03 1.72 -7.12
N ARG A 350 17.13 1.88 -8.12
CA ARG A 350 17.49 1.97 -9.54
C ARG A 350 18.19 3.29 -9.89
N ALA A 351 17.79 4.39 -9.26
CA ALA A 351 18.41 5.71 -9.45
C ALA A 351 19.83 5.80 -8.86
N ALA A 352 20.11 5.03 -7.80
CA ALA A 352 21.44 4.95 -7.21
C ALA A 352 22.41 4.09 -8.06
N ALA A 353 21.93 2.96 -8.61
CA ALA A 353 22.75 2.03 -9.39
C ALA A 353 23.17 2.56 -10.78
N ARG A 354 22.41 3.50 -11.37
CA ARG A 354 22.78 4.18 -12.63
C ARG A 354 23.87 5.25 -12.49
N ARG A 355 24.28 5.58 -11.26
CA ARG A 355 25.32 6.60 -10.98
C ARG A 355 26.66 6.00 -10.60
N SER A 356 26.76 4.67 -10.56
CA SER A 356 27.95 3.89 -10.24
C SER A 356 28.50 3.12 -11.45
N THR A 357 28.04 3.50 -12.65
CA THR A 357 28.50 3.12 -13.99
C THR A 357 28.53 4.39 -14.80
#